data_AF-A0A2S1SKX7-F1
#
_entry.id   AF-A0A2S1SKX7-F1
#
_cell.length_a   1.000
_cell.length_b   1.000
_cell.length_c   1.000
_cell.angle_alpha   90.00
_cell.angle_beta   90.00
_cell.angle_gamma   90.00
#
_symmetry.space_group_name_H-M   'P 1'
#
loop_
_entity.id
_entity.type
_entity.pdbx_description
1 polymer ?
#
loop_
_entity_poly.entity_id
_entity_poly.type
_entity_poly.pdbx_seq_one_letter_code
_entity_poly.pdbx_strand_id
1 'polypeptide(L)'
;MTRNLDLINILLMLLSMAVALLIPFELFLFVYAILGPLHYLTEINWLQGKNFFLTRKNDHYFIVFFILLLLAASMLDLKGYSPLLIFTTFFGSLALLFIENWRKRFLALISILIAGALLTIFFYRPFQLVFSMFLPTMVHVFIFTGLFLLLGALKAKSRMGIASIIVFVSCSVVLLLASNIWNQSAISSYLIDSYRIFRNLNVRLIQVFDFFHFTEIRANLKSAEDKNQLVFFSDPGIKVMRFIAFAYTYHYLNWFSKTSIIQWHKTSRSKLVAIFAIWFLSIGIYIYDYNAGLQWLYILSIAHVLLEFPLNHRSFIDIRKHLSRKAVS
;
A
#
# COMPACT_ATOMS: atom_id res chain seq x y z
N MET A 1 -14.35 -22.43 11.29
CA MET A 1 -13.67 -21.98 10.06
C MET A 1 -12.82 -20.71 10.26
N THR A 2 -13.28 -19.71 11.02
CA THR A 2 -12.55 -18.45 11.29
C THR A 2 -11.25 -18.63 12.08
N ARG A 3 -11.23 -19.50 13.10
CA ARG A 3 -10.06 -19.72 13.97
C ARG A 3 -8.80 -20.17 13.21
N ASN A 4 -8.94 -21.01 12.20
CA ASN A 4 -7.79 -21.49 11.40
C ASN A 4 -7.21 -20.36 10.53
N LEU A 5 -8.08 -19.50 9.97
CA LEU A 5 -7.65 -18.34 9.19
C LEU A 5 -6.97 -17.29 10.07
N ASP A 6 -7.50 -17.03 11.27
CA ASP A 6 -6.89 -16.10 12.22
C ASP A 6 -5.49 -16.57 12.66
N LEU A 7 -5.31 -17.89 12.88
CA LEU A 7 -4.02 -18.47 13.24
C LEU A 7 -3.02 -18.42 12.07
N ILE A 8 -3.47 -18.69 10.84
CA ILE A 8 -2.65 -18.52 9.63
C ILE A 8 -2.19 -17.07 9.51
N ASN A 9 -3.07 -16.08 9.72
CA ASN A 9 -2.68 -14.68 9.65
C ASN A 9 -1.61 -14.33 10.69
N ILE A 10 -1.76 -14.77 11.94
CA ILE A 10 -0.75 -14.59 12.99
C ILE A 10 0.58 -15.22 12.58
N LEU A 11 0.56 -16.47 12.07
CA LEU A 11 1.77 -17.15 11.62
C LEU A 11 2.45 -16.38 10.47
N LEU A 12 1.68 -15.89 9.50
CA LEU A 12 2.20 -15.09 8.38
C LEU A 12 2.79 -13.76 8.85
N MET A 13 2.22 -13.11 9.87
CA MET A 13 2.81 -11.91 10.48
C MET A 13 4.17 -12.23 11.10
N LEU A 14 4.24 -13.28 11.93
CA LEU A 14 5.47 -13.69 12.60
C LEU A 14 6.56 -14.12 11.60
N LEU A 15 6.19 -14.85 10.55
CA LEU A 15 7.09 -15.21 9.45
C LEU A 15 7.59 -13.97 8.72
N SER A 16 6.69 -13.05 8.36
CA SER A 16 7.06 -11.80 7.69
C SER A 16 8.03 -10.97 8.55
N MET A 17 7.78 -10.91 9.86
CA MET A 17 8.66 -10.22 10.81
C MET A 17 10.03 -10.90 10.89
N ALA A 18 10.07 -12.22 11.01
CA ALA A 18 11.31 -12.99 11.11
C ALA A 18 12.20 -12.78 9.88
N VAL A 19 11.65 -12.88 8.66
CA VAL A 19 12.44 -12.66 7.44
C VAL A 19 12.82 -11.18 7.29
N ALA A 20 11.92 -10.25 7.64
CA ALA A 20 12.22 -8.83 7.61
C ALA A 20 13.35 -8.45 8.57
N LEU A 21 13.49 -9.10 9.74
CA LEU A 21 14.61 -8.86 10.66
C LEU A 21 15.97 -9.19 10.03
N LEU A 22 16.02 -10.25 9.23
CA LEU A 22 17.25 -10.82 8.67
C LEU A 22 17.68 -10.12 7.39
N ILE A 23 16.81 -9.99 6.40
CA ILE A 23 17.15 -9.52 5.05
C ILE A 23 16.14 -8.48 4.54
N PRO A 24 15.95 -7.35 5.25
CA PRO A 24 14.88 -6.39 4.96
C PRO A 24 14.93 -5.79 3.55
N PHE A 25 16.12 -5.55 2.99
CA PHE A 25 16.25 -4.92 1.67
C PHE A 25 15.90 -5.90 0.55
N GLU A 26 16.49 -7.10 0.57
CA GLU A 26 16.25 -8.16 -0.39
C GLU A 26 14.80 -8.64 -0.31
N LEU A 27 14.26 -8.81 0.89
CA LEU A 27 12.87 -9.19 1.10
C LEU A 27 11.94 -8.19 0.43
N PHE A 28 12.14 -6.88 0.67
CA PHE A 28 11.29 -5.85 0.08
C PHE A 28 11.33 -5.88 -1.46
N LEU A 29 12.53 -5.93 -2.06
CA LEU A 29 12.66 -6.01 -3.52
C LEU A 29 12.03 -7.28 -4.09
N PHE A 30 12.23 -8.42 -3.43
CA PHE A 30 11.65 -9.70 -3.81
C PHE A 30 10.12 -9.65 -3.78
N VAL A 31 9.51 -9.23 -2.67
CA VAL A 31 8.05 -9.22 -2.55
C VAL A 31 7.43 -8.18 -3.47
N TYR A 32 8.09 -7.05 -3.69
CA TYR A 32 7.64 -6.03 -4.64
C TYR A 32 7.64 -6.58 -6.09
N ALA A 33 8.73 -7.23 -6.51
CA ALA A 33 8.89 -7.71 -7.87
C ALA A 33 8.08 -8.98 -8.18
N ILE A 34 7.94 -9.88 -7.21
CA ILE A 34 7.34 -11.21 -7.42
C ILE A 34 5.91 -11.28 -6.89
N LEU A 35 5.69 -10.99 -5.61
CA LEU A 35 4.36 -11.11 -5.00
C LEU A 35 3.45 -9.94 -5.38
N GLY A 36 4.00 -8.74 -5.52
CA GLY A 36 3.32 -7.52 -5.90
C GLY A 36 2.46 -7.67 -7.15
N PRO A 37 3.03 -7.92 -8.34
CA PRO A 37 2.24 -8.01 -9.58
C PRO A 37 1.15 -9.09 -9.53
N LEU A 38 1.40 -10.23 -8.89
CA LEU A 38 0.39 -11.26 -8.73
C LEU A 38 -0.77 -10.79 -7.82
N HIS A 39 -0.44 -10.11 -6.73
CA HIS A 39 -1.42 -9.51 -5.83
C HIS A 39 -2.25 -8.46 -6.59
N TYR A 40 -1.60 -7.51 -7.28
CA TYR A 40 -2.27 -6.43 -8.01
C TYR A 40 -3.28 -6.98 -9.03
N LEU A 41 -2.87 -7.97 -9.84
CA LEU A 41 -3.71 -8.55 -10.88
C LEU A 41 -4.89 -9.36 -10.31
N THR A 42 -4.63 -10.17 -9.28
CA THR A 42 -5.69 -10.96 -8.65
C THR A 42 -6.70 -10.08 -7.90
N GLU A 43 -6.24 -8.98 -7.30
CA GLU A 43 -7.09 -7.98 -6.66
C GLU A 43 -7.91 -7.17 -7.66
N ILE A 44 -7.32 -6.63 -8.73
CA ILE A 44 -8.07 -5.91 -9.77
C ILE A 44 -9.17 -6.81 -10.34
N ASN A 45 -8.86 -8.08 -10.63
CA ASN A 45 -9.85 -9.04 -11.11
C ASN A 45 -10.98 -9.29 -10.08
N TRP A 46 -10.64 -9.38 -8.79
CA TRP A 46 -11.63 -9.54 -7.73
C TRP A 46 -12.50 -8.28 -7.55
N LEU A 47 -11.89 -7.10 -7.56
CA LEU A 47 -12.58 -5.81 -7.49
C LEU A 47 -13.54 -5.63 -8.66
N GLN A 48 -13.13 -6.02 -9.88
CA GLN A 48 -14.01 -6.01 -11.05
C GLN A 48 -15.28 -6.84 -10.81
N GLY A 49 -15.14 -8.03 -10.22
CA GLY A 49 -16.27 -8.88 -9.84
C GLY A 49 -17.20 -8.27 -8.78
N LYS A 50 -16.75 -7.23 -8.08
CA LYS A 50 -17.52 -6.45 -7.09
C LYS A 50 -17.92 -5.07 -7.59
N ASN A 51 -17.81 -4.80 -8.90
CA ASN A 51 -18.02 -3.47 -9.49
C ASN A 51 -17.20 -2.37 -8.77
N PHE A 52 -16.00 -2.72 -8.30
CA PHE A 52 -15.13 -1.84 -7.51
C PHE A 52 -15.83 -1.21 -6.29
N PHE A 53 -16.91 -1.82 -5.77
CA PHE A 53 -17.73 -1.27 -4.69
C PHE A 53 -18.40 0.08 -5.00
N LEU A 54 -18.44 0.49 -6.27
CA LEU A 54 -19.07 1.72 -6.74
C LEU A 54 -20.57 1.53 -7.00
N THR A 55 -21.31 2.64 -6.97
CA THR A 55 -22.78 2.65 -7.11
C THR A 55 -23.21 2.35 -8.54
N ARG A 56 -22.60 2.97 -9.55
CA ARG A 56 -22.94 2.73 -10.96
C ARG A 56 -21.90 1.84 -11.63
N LYS A 57 -22.35 1.07 -12.63
CA LYS A 57 -21.50 0.14 -13.40
C LYS A 57 -20.32 0.83 -14.09
N ASN A 58 -20.52 2.07 -14.55
CA ASN A 58 -19.53 2.81 -15.34
C ASN A 58 -18.66 3.75 -14.50
N ASP A 59 -18.85 3.80 -13.17
CA ASP A 59 -18.12 4.75 -12.32
C ASP A 59 -16.61 4.44 -12.26
N HIS A 60 -16.22 3.19 -12.50
CA HIS A 60 -14.81 2.81 -12.55
C HIS A 60 -14.03 3.52 -13.68
N TYR A 61 -14.70 3.95 -14.76
CA TYR A 61 -14.04 4.71 -15.84
C TYR A 61 -13.48 6.05 -15.36
N PHE A 62 -14.06 6.66 -14.32
CA PHE A 62 -13.47 7.84 -13.68
C PHE A 62 -12.08 7.51 -13.11
N ILE A 63 -11.96 6.40 -12.39
CA ILE A 63 -10.69 5.97 -11.79
C ILE A 63 -9.69 5.62 -12.90
N VAL A 64 -10.13 4.88 -13.91
CA VAL A 64 -9.31 4.53 -15.09
C VAL A 64 -8.80 5.78 -15.81
N PHE A 65 -9.64 6.80 -15.97
CA PHE A 65 -9.23 8.08 -16.56
C PHE A 65 -8.09 8.74 -15.77
N PHE A 66 -8.16 8.78 -14.44
CA PHE A 66 -7.07 9.33 -13.63
C PHE A 66 -5.80 8.47 -13.62
N ILE A 67 -5.93 7.13 -13.72
CA ILE A 67 -4.78 6.25 -13.92
C ILE A 67 -4.09 6.60 -15.25
N LEU A 68 -4.84 6.74 -16.34
CA LEU A 68 -4.29 7.13 -17.65
C LEU A 68 -3.66 8.54 -17.63
N LEU A 69 -4.26 9.49 -16.92
CA LEU A 69 -3.67 10.82 -16.73
C LEU A 69 -2.35 10.76 -15.95
N LEU A 70 -2.26 9.95 -14.89
CA LEU A 70 -1.02 9.75 -14.15
C LEU A 70 0.08 9.16 -15.04
N LEU A 71 -0.28 8.20 -15.90
CA LEU A 71 0.63 7.61 -16.88
C LEU A 71 1.10 8.65 -17.90
N ALA A 72 0.18 9.40 -18.49
CA ALA A 72 0.50 10.46 -19.44
C ALA A 72 1.38 11.54 -18.81
N ALA A 73 1.07 11.97 -17.58
CA ALA A 73 1.88 12.93 -16.84
C ALA A 73 3.30 12.41 -16.57
N SER A 74 3.44 11.12 -16.25
CA SER A 74 4.75 10.48 -16.08
C SER A 74 5.54 10.41 -17.38
N MET A 75 4.90 10.09 -18.51
CA MET A 75 5.56 10.00 -19.81
C MET A 75 5.99 11.36 -20.36
N LEU A 76 5.25 12.42 -20.04
CA LEU A 76 5.50 13.80 -20.45
C LEU A 76 6.40 14.58 -19.46
N ASP A 77 6.96 13.92 -18.44
CA ASP A 77 7.74 14.50 -17.34
C ASP A 77 7.06 15.70 -16.64
N LEU A 78 5.72 15.65 -16.54
CA LEU A 78 4.91 16.69 -15.88
C LEU A 78 4.99 16.54 -14.36
N LYS A 79 6.06 17.06 -13.77
CA LYS A 79 6.32 17.00 -12.33
C LYS A 79 5.29 17.83 -11.56
N GLY A 80 4.83 17.29 -10.42
CA GLY A 80 4.01 18.03 -9.45
C GLY A 80 2.49 17.88 -9.60
N TYR A 81 1.98 17.22 -10.66
CA TYR A 81 0.54 16.98 -10.83
C TYR A 81 0.04 15.70 -10.16
N SER A 82 0.92 14.72 -9.93
CA SER A 82 0.57 13.44 -9.29
C SER A 82 -0.19 13.56 -7.97
N PRO A 83 0.14 14.50 -7.05
CA PRO A 83 -0.60 14.66 -5.79
C PRO A 83 -2.07 15.03 -6.03
N LEU A 84 -2.31 15.97 -6.95
CA LEU A 84 -3.66 16.42 -7.30
C LEU A 84 -4.47 15.28 -7.90
N LEU A 85 -3.89 14.55 -8.87
CA LEU A 85 -4.57 13.44 -9.52
C LEU A 85 -4.93 12.32 -8.54
N ILE A 86 -4.01 11.95 -7.64
CA ILE A 86 -4.28 10.93 -6.61
C ILE A 86 -5.30 11.43 -5.59
N PHE A 87 -5.21 12.69 -5.14
CA PHE A 87 -6.20 13.32 -4.25
C PHE A 87 -7.60 13.29 -4.87
N THR A 88 -7.74 13.74 -6.11
CA THR A 88 -9.01 13.78 -6.82
C THR A 88 -9.57 12.38 -7.04
N THR A 89 -8.71 11.39 -7.32
CA THR A 89 -9.15 9.99 -7.42
C THR A 89 -9.63 9.46 -6.07
N PHE A 90 -8.89 9.72 -5.00
CA PHE A 90 -9.21 9.27 -3.66
C PHE A 90 -10.54 9.85 -3.19
N PHE A 91 -10.71 11.17 -3.13
CA PHE A 91 -11.97 11.78 -2.68
C PHE A 91 -13.08 11.69 -3.73
N GLY A 92 -12.74 11.65 -5.02
CA GLY A 92 -13.70 11.42 -6.09
C GLY A 92 -14.36 10.04 -5.96
N SER A 93 -13.58 9.00 -5.67
CA SER A 93 -14.12 7.66 -5.42
C SER A 93 -15.10 7.61 -4.23
N LEU A 94 -14.84 8.39 -3.17
CA LEU A 94 -15.76 8.58 -2.04
C LEU A 94 -17.07 9.24 -2.50
N ALA A 95 -17.00 10.29 -3.32
CA ALA A 95 -18.19 10.94 -3.87
C ALA A 95 -19.01 10.00 -4.77
N LEU A 96 -18.34 9.19 -5.60
CA LEU A 96 -18.98 8.18 -6.47
C LEU A 96 -19.66 7.06 -5.66
N LEU A 97 -19.11 6.73 -4.49
CA LEU A 97 -19.67 5.73 -3.59
C LEU A 97 -21.00 6.18 -2.95
N PHE A 98 -21.20 7.48 -2.74
CA PHE A 98 -22.34 8.00 -1.95
C PHE A 98 -23.36 8.83 -2.71
N ILE A 99 -22.96 9.50 -3.79
CA ILE A 99 -23.80 10.48 -4.45
C ILE A 99 -24.35 9.89 -5.73
N GLU A 100 -25.61 9.46 -5.74
CA GLU A 100 -26.25 8.92 -6.93
C GLU A 100 -26.74 10.00 -7.90
N ASN A 101 -27.16 11.17 -7.41
CA ASN A 101 -27.67 12.24 -8.26
C ASN A 101 -26.53 12.88 -9.08
N TRP A 102 -26.67 12.93 -10.41
CA TRP A 102 -25.58 13.36 -11.30
C TRP A 102 -25.18 14.82 -11.09
N ARG A 103 -26.12 15.73 -10.79
CA ARG A 103 -25.82 17.16 -10.58
C ARG A 103 -25.02 17.35 -9.29
N LYS A 104 -25.47 16.74 -8.19
CA LYS A 104 -24.74 16.76 -6.91
C LYS A 104 -23.37 16.11 -7.04
N ARG A 105 -23.28 15.01 -7.80
CA ARG A 105 -22.02 14.30 -8.06
C ARG A 105 -21.05 15.17 -8.85
N PHE A 106 -21.52 15.80 -9.94
CA PHE A 106 -20.69 16.70 -10.74
C PHE A 106 -20.17 17.87 -9.90
N LEU A 107 -21.05 18.53 -9.14
CA LEU A 107 -20.66 19.60 -8.22
C LEU A 107 -19.62 19.12 -7.21
N ALA A 108 -19.83 17.95 -6.58
CA ALA A 108 -18.87 17.39 -5.63
C ALA A 108 -17.50 17.12 -6.27
N LEU A 109 -17.45 16.54 -7.47
CA LEU A 109 -16.20 16.25 -8.17
C LEU A 109 -15.45 17.54 -8.54
N ILE A 110 -16.14 18.58 -9.00
CA ILE A 110 -15.54 19.89 -9.28
C ILE A 110 -15.03 20.54 -7.99
N SER A 111 -15.82 20.52 -6.91
CA SER A 111 -15.39 21.05 -5.61
C SER A 111 -14.16 20.33 -5.07
N ILE A 112 -14.08 19.00 -5.23
CA ILE A 112 -12.90 18.21 -4.87
C ILE A 112 -11.69 18.63 -5.70
N LEU A 113 -11.84 18.78 -7.02
CA LEU A 113 -10.74 19.21 -7.88
C LEU A 113 -10.22 20.61 -7.50
N ILE A 114 -11.12 21.57 -7.26
CA ILE A 114 -10.78 22.92 -6.82
C ILE A 114 -10.07 22.87 -5.46
N ALA A 115 -10.61 22.13 -4.49
CA ALA A 115 -9.99 21.99 -3.18
C ALA A 115 -8.58 21.39 -3.28
N GLY A 116 -8.40 20.34 -4.09
CA GLY A 116 -7.08 19.75 -4.34
C GLY A 116 -6.11 20.74 -5.00
N ALA A 117 -6.57 21.55 -5.95
CA ALA A 117 -5.76 22.58 -6.59
C ALA A 117 -5.33 23.67 -5.59
N LEU A 118 -6.25 24.12 -4.74
CA LEU A 118 -5.94 25.08 -3.66
C LEU A 118 -4.92 24.49 -2.67
N LEU A 119 -5.10 23.24 -2.25
CA LEU A 119 -4.14 22.55 -1.37
C LEU A 119 -2.76 22.40 -2.04
N THR A 120 -2.73 22.17 -3.35
CA THR A 120 -1.48 22.11 -4.11
C THR A 120 -0.77 23.48 -4.09
N ILE A 121 -1.50 24.58 -4.26
CA ILE A 121 -0.95 25.94 -4.27
C ILE A 121 -0.45 26.36 -2.88
N PHE A 122 -1.27 26.19 -1.84
CA PHE A 122 -0.97 26.70 -0.51
C PHE A 122 -0.15 25.73 0.36
N PHE A 123 -0.21 24.44 0.10
CA PHE A 123 0.36 23.38 0.95
C PHE A 123 1.12 22.31 0.16
N TYR A 124 1.80 22.67 -0.94
CA TYR A 124 2.43 21.74 -1.88
C TYR A 124 3.24 20.60 -1.22
N ARG A 125 4.16 20.93 -0.29
CA ARG A 125 5.06 19.94 0.33
C ARG A 125 4.33 18.87 1.14
N PRO A 126 3.52 19.21 2.17
CA PRO A 126 2.76 18.19 2.90
C PRO A 126 1.72 17.51 2.00
N PHE A 127 1.12 18.22 1.04
CA PHE A 127 0.17 17.63 0.10
C PHE A 127 0.83 16.55 -0.78
N GLN A 128 2.00 16.82 -1.34
CA GLN A 128 2.79 15.84 -2.10
C GLN A 128 3.21 14.65 -1.24
N LEU A 129 3.66 14.91 0.00
CA LEU A 129 4.08 13.86 0.93
C LEU A 129 2.93 12.89 1.24
N VAL A 130 1.73 13.42 1.50
CA VAL A 130 0.54 12.59 1.78
C VAL A 130 0.07 11.87 0.52
N PHE A 131 -0.25 12.58 -0.56
CA PHE A 131 -0.98 11.99 -1.68
C PHE A 131 -0.12 11.27 -2.71
N SER A 132 1.17 11.63 -2.88
CA SER A 132 2.05 10.94 -3.84
C SER A 132 3.01 9.96 -3.21
N MET A 133 3.34 10.11 -1.93
CA MET A 133 4.24 9.18 -1.24
C MET A 133 3.47 8.27 -0.29
N PHE A 134 2.91 8.78 0.81
CA PHE A 134 2.38 7.92 1.87
C PHE A 134 1.08 7.20 1.51
N LEU A 135 0.14 7.88 0.85
CA LEU A 135 -1.16 7.31 0.49
C LEU A 135 -1.03 6.01 -0.32
N PRO A 136 -0.31 6.00 -1.47
CA PRO A 136 -0.15 4.78 -2.26
C PRO A 136 0.87 3.78 -1.70
N THR A 137 1.68 4.16 -0.70
CA THR A 137 2.66 3.27 -0.07
C THR A 137 2.17 2.82 1.30
N MET A 138 2.62 3.46 2.38
CA MET A 138 2.41 2.98 3.74
C MET A 138 0.96 3.10 4.22
N VAL A 139 0.20 4.10 3.79
CA VAL A 139 -1.21 4.18 4.17
C VAL A 139 -1.97 3.01 3.55
N HIS A 140 -1.78 2.75 2.26
CA HIS A 140 -2.43 1.62 1.60
C HIS A 140 -1.92 0.27 2.14
N VAL A 141 -0.61 0.03 2.07
CA VAL A 141 -0.02 -1.26 2.41
C VAL A 141 -0.12 -1.57 3.92
N PHE A 142 0.04 -0.59 4.80
CA PHE A 142 0.05 -0.83 6.26
C PHE A 142 -1.26 -0.44 6.95
N ILE A 143 -1.74 0.80 6.74
CA ILE A 143 -2.92 1.30 7.46
C ILE A 143 -4.21 0.64 6.97
N PHE A 144 -4.46 0.56 5.64
CA PHE A 144 -5.65 -0.13 5.14
C PHE A 144 -5.60 -1.64 5.42
N THR A 145 -4.43 -2.28 5.37
CA THR A 145 -4.28 -3.67 5.83
C THR A 145 -4.72 -3.86 7.28
N GLY A 146 -4.28 -2.98 8.18
CA GLY A 146 -4.71 -2.98 9.59
C GLY A 146 -6.22 -2.78 9.74
N LEU A 147 -6.81 -1.85 8.97
CA LEU A 147 -8.25 -1.61 8.96
C LEU A 147 -9.04 -2.81 8.42
N PHE A 148 -8.56 -3.51 7.40
CA PHE A 148 -9.20 -4.72 6.90
C PHE A 148 -9.10 -5.89 7.88
N LEU A 149 -8.00 -6.02 8.63
CA LEU A 149 -7.92 -6.98 9.73
C LEU A 149 -8.93 -6.66 10.82
N LEU A 150 -9.02 -5.40 11.24
CA LEU A 150 -10.01 -4.94 12.21
C LEU A 150 -11.44 -5.22 11.73
N LEU A 151 -11.75 -4.84 10.49
CA LEU A 151 -13.06 -5.07 9.91
C LEU A 151 -13.40 -6.56 9.85
N GLY A 152 -12.46 -7.41 9.48
CA GLY A 152 -12.61 -8.87 9.49
C GLY A 152 -12.93 -9.41 10.88
N ALA A 153 -12.17 -8.97 11.89
CA ALA A 153 -12.36 -9.37 13.28
C ALA A 153 -13.73 -8.92 13.82
N LEU A 154 -14.15 -7.68 13.51
CA LEU A 154 -15.45 -7.13 13.92
C LEU A 154 -16.62 -7.85 13.25
N LYS A 155 -16.54 -8.12 11.94
CA LYS A 155 -17.57 -8.86 11.20
C LYS A 155 -17.71 -10.29 11.70
N ALA A 156 -16.61 -10.96 12.00
CA ALA A 156 -16.59 -12.33 12.50
C ALA A 156 -16.84 -12.43 14.02
N LYS A 157 -16.87 -11.30 14.75
CA LYS A 157 -16.86 -11.26 16.22
C LYS A 157 -15.77 -12.15 16.84
N SER A 158 -14.60 -12.24 16.19
CA SER A 158 -13.52 -13.18 16.57
C SER A 158 -12.54 -12.55 17.56
N ARG A 159 -12.38 -13.16 18.75
CA ARG A 159 -11.33 -12.77 19.72
C ARG A 159 -9.92 -12.99 19.16
N MET A 160 -9.72 -14.08 18.41
CA MET A 160 -8.46 -14.36 17.73
C MET A 160 -8.18 -13.35 16.62
N GLY A 161 -9.22 -12.90 15.92
CA GLY A 161 -9.11 -11.81 14.95
C GLY A 161 -8.62 -10.52 15.60
N ILE A 162 -9.14 -10.15 16.78
CA ILE A 162 -8.64 -8.98 17.53
C ILE A 162 -7.20 -9.20 18.01
N ALA A 163 -6.86 -10.40 18.51
CA ALA A 163 -5.49 -10.74 18.87
C ALA A 163 -4.52 -10.60 17.69
N SER A 164 -4.94 -10.94 16.47
CA SER A 164 -4.10 -10.76 15.27
C SER A 164 -3.75 -9.29 15.00
N ILE A 165 -4.64 -8.34 15.33
CA ILE A 165 -4.34 -6.90 15.19
C ILE A 165 -3.27 -6.49 16.21
N ILE A 166 -3.37 -7.00 17.44
CA ILE A 166 -2.34 -6.75 18.46
C ILE A 166 -1.00 -7.30 17.97
N VAL A 167 -0.97 -8.54 17.47
CA VAL A 167 0.25 -9.13 16.90
C VAL A 167 0.80 -8.30 15.73
N PHE A 168 -0.05 -7.82 14.83
CA PHE A 168 0.35 -6.99 13.69
C PHE A 168 1.05 -5.69 14.14
N VAL A 169 0.47 -5.01 15.13
CA VAL A 169 1.06 -3.79 15.71
C VAL A 169 2.34 -4.12 16.50
N SER A 170 2.32 -5.17 17.32
CA SER A 170 3.49 -5.61 18.08
C SER A 170 4.66 -5.99 17.19
N CYS A 171 4.44 -6.71 16.08
CA CYS A 171 5.49 -7.02 15.10
C CYS A 171 6.11 -5.73 14.56
N SER A 172 5.27 -4.75 14.20
CA SER A 172 5.73 -3.46 13.68
C SER A 172 6.60 -2.70 14.69
N VAL A 173 6.16 -2.64 15.94
CA VAL A 173 6.92 -2.01 17.03
C VAL A 173 8.23 -2.75 17.28
N VAL A 174 8.21 -4.08 17.36
CA VAL A 174 9.43 -4.90 17.54
C VAL A 174 10.44 -4.62 16.43
N LEU A 175 10.03 -4.52 15.17
CA LEU A 175 10.95 -4.24 14.06
C LEU A 175 11.56 -2.84 14.13
N LEU A 176 10.84 -1.86 14.67
CA LEU A 176 11.34 -0.49 14.86
C LEU A 176 12.28 -0.38 16.07
N LEU A 177 12.16 -1.25 17.07
CA LEU A 177 12.97 -1.22 18.29
C LEU A 177 14.13 -2.23 18.29
N ALA A 178 14.03 -3.30 17.49
CA ALA A 178 15.00 -4.38 17.48
C ALA A 178 16.40 -3.89 17.07
N SER A 179 17.41 -4.40 17.78
CA SER A 179 18.82 -4.18 17.46
C SER A 179 19.15 -4.62 16.03
N ASN A 180 20.07 -3.90 15.38
CA ASN A 180 20.51 -4.21 14.02
C ASN A 180 21.54 -5.33 13.90
N ILE A 181 21.92 -5.96 15.01
CA ILE A 181 22.82 -7.13 15.04
C ILE A 181 22.29 -8.28 14.15
N TRP A 182 20.98 -8.39 14.02
CA TRP A 182 20.32 -9.45 13.25
C TRP A 182 20.30 -9.20 11.73
N ASN A 183 20.73 -8.02 11.26
CA ASN A 183 20.70 -7.70 9.84
C ASN A 183 21.82 -8.43 9.09
N GLN A 184 21.43 -9.20 8.09
CA GLN A 184 22.29 -10.02 7.24
C GLN A 184 22.21 -9.59 5.76
N SER A 185 21.57 -8.45 5.48
CA SER A 185 21.46 -7.95 4.10
C SER A 185 22.83 -7.71 3.47
N ALA A 186 23.04 -8.23 2.27
CA ALA A 186 24.26 -8.05 1.51
C ALA A 186 24.19 -6.74 0.71
N ILE A 187 24.69 -5.65 1.32
CA ILE A 187 24.65 -4.32 0.73
C ILE A 187 25.67 -4.21 -0.42
N SER A 188 25.27 -4.67 -1.60
CA SER A 188 26.01 -4.57 -2.86
C SER A 188 25.66 -3.29 -3.62
N SER A 189 26.50 -2.91 -4.60
CA SER A 189 26.19 -1.81 -5.53
C SER A 189 24.87 -2.05 -6.25
N TYR A 190 24.63 -3.28 -6.72
CA TYR A 190 23.37 -3.68 -7.34
C TYR A 190 22.15 -3.43 -6.46
N LEU A 191 22.23 -3.77 -5.16
CA LEU A 191 21.14 -3.54 -4.21
C LEU A 191 20.87 -2.04 -4.00
N ILE A 192 21.93 -1.25 -3.83
CA ILE A 192 21.83 0.21 -3.64
C ILE A 192 21.17 0.87 -4.87
N ASP A 193 21.58 0.47 -6.07
CA ASP A 193 21.04 1.00 -7.32
C ASP A 193 19.59 0.58 -7.53
N SER A 194 19.28 -0.68 -7.25
CA SER A 194 17.91 -1.20 -7.30
C SER A 194 16.98 -0.41 -6.36
N TYR A 195 17.45 -0.12 -5.15
CA TYR A 195 16.64 0.55 -4.13
C TYR A 195 16.51 2.08 -4.32
N ARG A 196 17.13 2.67 -5.37
CA ARG A 196 17.22 4.13 -5.58
C ARG A 196 15.89 4.87 -5.47
N ILE A 197 14.82 4.35 -6.07
CA ILE A 197 13.50 5.00 -6.09
C ILE A 197 12.79 4.89 -4.72
N PHE A 198 13.02 3.78 -4.01
CA PHE A 198 12.41 3.48 -2.71
C PHE A 198 13.11 4.18 -1.54
N ARG A 199 14.38 4.58 -1.71
CA ARG A 199 15.18 5.31 -0.71
C ARG A 199 14.44 6.49 -0.09
N ASN A 200 13.73 7.26 -0.91
CA ASN A 200 13.01 8.43 -0.45
C ASN A 200 11.90 8.08 0.56
N LEU A 201 11.21 6.95 0.40
CA LEU A 201 10.20 6.49 1.36
C LEU A 201 10.83 6.22 2.73
N ASN A 202 11.96 5.50 2.75
CA ASN A 202 12.68 5.18 3.97
C ASN A 202 13.13 6.46 4.70
N VAL A 203 13.78 7.39 3.99
CA VAL A 203 14.20 8.68 4.57
C VAL A 203 13.03 9.48 5.14
N ARG A 204 11.87 9.52 4.45
CA ARG A 204 10.69 10.24 4.96
C ARG A 204 10.06 9.57 6.16
N LEU A 205 10.06 8.24 6.22
CA LEU A 205 9.60 7.52 7.41
C LEU A 205 10.49 7.77 8.62
N ILE A 206 11.82 7.81 8.45
CA ILE A 206 12.74 8.20 9.53
C ILE A 206 12.36 9.57 10.08
N GLN A 207 12.12 10.56 9.22
CA GLN A 207 11.71 11.92 9.63
C GLN A 207 10.36 11.94 10.37
N VAL A 208 9.40 11.11 9.94
CA VAL A 208 8.11 10.98 10.62
C VAL A 208 8.27 10.35 12.01
N PHE A 209 9.10 9.32 12.17
CA PHE A 209 9.33 8.70 13.46
C PHE A 209 10.14 9.59 14.42
N ASP A 210 11.10 10.36 13.91
CA ASP A 210 11.80 11.39 14.69
C ASP A 210 10.83 12.45 15.22
N PHE A 211 9.87 12.88 14.38
CA PHE A 211 8.79 13.78 14.80
C PHE A 211 7.90 13.17 15.91
N PHE A 212 7.67 11.86 15.90
CA PHE A 212 6.96 11.15 16.97
C PHE A 212 7.84 10.79 18.17
N HIS A 213 9.07 11.32 18.24
CA HIS A 213 10.03 11.10 19.33
C HIS A 213 10.37 9.62 19.59
N PHE A 214 10.41 8.78 18.56
CA PHE A 214 11.10 7.50 18.65
C PHE A 214 12.60 7.79 18.79
N THR A 215 13.09 7.89 20.02
CA THR A 215 14.45 8.35 20.34
C THR A 215 15.53 7.46 19.72
N GLU A 216 15.22 6.20 19.40
CA GLU A 216 16.10 5.29 18.67
C GLU A 216 16.19 5.58 17.16
N ILE A 217 15.34 6.45 16.62
CA ILE A 217 15.22 6.83 15.19
C ILE A 217 15.56 8.32 15.02
N ARG A 218 16.70 8.77 15.59
CA ARG A 218 17.17 10.16 15.46
C ARG A 218 18.26 10.28 14.40
N ALA A 219 18.10 11.18 13.43
CA ALA A 219 19.11 11.41 12.38
C ALA A 219 19.66 12.85 12.43
N ASN A 220 20.98 13.00 12.65
CA ASN A 220 21.69 14.27 12.48
C ASN A 220 22.00 14.51 10.98
N LEU A 221 21.02 15.03 10.24
CA LEU A 221 21.14 15.28 8.79
C LEU A 221 21.93 16.58 8.53
N LYS A 222 23.23 16.48 8.20
CA LYS A 222 24.06 17.66 7.86
C LYS A 222 24.37 17.83 6.36
N SER A 223 24.18 16.83 5.50
CA SER A 223 24.37 16.96 4.03
C SER A 223 23.44 16.06 3.21
N ALA A 224 23.28 16.38 1.91
CA ALA A 224 22.45 15.64 0.95
C ALA A 224 23.15 14.39 0.35
N GLU A 225 24.44 14.21 0.60
CA GLU A 225 25.30 13.15 0.04
C GLU A 225 25.15 11.81 0.79
N ASP A 226 24.62 11.83 2.02
CA ASP A 226 24.56 10.67 2.94
C ASP A 226 23.22 9.91 2.98
N LYS A 227 22.32 10.06 2.00
CA LYS A 227 21.05 9.31 2.02
C LYS A 227 21.26 7.78 1.94
N ASN A 228 22.30 7.34 1.24
CA ASN A 228 22.69 5.93 1.22
C ASN A 228 23.26 5.49 2.56
N GLN A 229 24.16 6.28 3.13
CA GLN A 229 24.72 6.02 4.46
C GLN A 229 23.63 5.90 5.52
N LEU A 230 22.68 6.84 5.51
CA LEU A 230 21.52 6.78 6.40
C LEU A 230 20.68 5.52 6.17
N VAL A 231 20.30 5.21 4.94
CA VAL A 231 19.35 4.11 4.70
C VAL A 231 19.98 2.74 4.94
N PHE A 232 21.19 2.49 4.42
CA PHE A 232 21.77 1.15 4.39
C PHE A 232 22.67 0.85 5.59
N PHE A 233 23.32 1.86 6.16
CA PHE A 233 24.39 1.66 7.15
C PHE A 233 24.09 2.28 8.52
N SER A 234 22.96 2.98 8.68
CA SER A 234 22.56 3.53 9.97
C SER A 234 21.52 2.68 10.69
N ASP A 235 21.53 2.78 12.01
CA ASP A 235 20.59 2.06 12.86
C ASP A 235 19.11 2.42 12.57
N PRO A 236 18.73 3.71 12.43
CA PRO A 236 17.41 4.13 11.97
C PRO A 236 17.02 3.59 10.59
N GLY A 237 17.96 3.57 9.64
CA GLY A 237 17.71 3.14 8.26
C GLY A 237 17.29 1.68 8.16
N ILE A 238 18.00 0.80 8.86
CA ILE A 238 17.72 -0.63 8.90
C ILE A 238 16.40 -0.89 9.62
N LYS A 239 16.14 -0.25 10.77
CA LYS A 239 14.86 -0.38 11.52
C LYS A 239 13.65 0.01 10.68
N VAL A 240 13.72 1.16 10.00
CA VAL A 240 12.66 1.61 9.10
C VAL A 240 12.53 0.66 7.90
N MET A 241 13.63 0.16 7.36
CA MET A 241 13.58 -0.80 6.26
C MET A 241 12.88 -2.10 6.65
N ARG A 242 13.18 -2.64 7.84
CA ARG A 242 12.51 -3.82 8.41
C ARG A 242 11.00 -3.62 8.48
N PHE A 243 10.58 -2.47 8.98
CA PHE A 243 9.17 -2.10 9.05
C PHE A 243 8.51 -2.04 7.66
N ILE A 244 9.14 -1.40 6.68
CA ILE A 244 8.65 -1.34 5.29
C ILE A 244 8.55 -2.75 4.70
N ALA A 245 9.59 -3.57 4.82
CA ALA A 245 9.65 -4.92 4.28
C ALA A 245 8.56 -5.81 4.87
N PHE A 246 8.36 -5.74 6.19
CA PHE A 246 7.26 -6.41 6.88
C PHE A 246 5.88 -5.96 6.37
N ALA A 247 5.66 -4.65 6.26
CA ALA A 247 4.38 -4.11 5.82
C ALA A 247 3.99 -4.64 4.43
N TYR A 248 4.91 -4.57 3.47
CA TYR A 248 4.68 -5.06 2.11
C TYR A 248 4.51 -6.58 2.04
N THR A 249 5.39 -7.32 2.73
CA THR A 249 5.32 -8.79 2.75
C THR A 249 4.00 -9.27 3.33
N TYR A 250 3.64 -8.77 4.51
CA TYR A 250 2.42 -9.21 5.17
C TYR A 250 1.17 -8.75 4.41
N HIS A 251 1.16 -7.55 3.83
CA HIS A 251 0.04 -7.08 3.00
C HIS A 251 -0.28 -8.05 1.85
N TYR A 252 0.73 -8.49 1.09
CA TYR A 252 0.55 -9.46 0.00
C TYR A 252 0.14 -10.85 0.53
N LEU A 253 0.79 -11.34 1.59
CA LEU A 253 0.44 -12.65 2.17
C LEU A 253 -0.98 -12.66 2.78
N ASN A 254 -1.41 -11.58 3.40
CA ASN A 254 -2.76 -11.39 3.94
C ASN A 254 -3.83 -11.40 2.84
N TRP A 255 -3.52 -10.90 1.65
CA TRP A 255 -4.41 -11.03 0.50
C TRP A 255 -4.54 -12.50 0.08
N PHE A 256 -3.41 -13.19 -0.13
CA PHE A 256 -3.43 -14.57 -0.61
C PHE A 256 -3.99 -15.57 0.40
N SER A 257 -3.82 -15.34 1.71
CA SER A 257 -4.33 -16.21 2.78
C SER A 257 -5.85 -16.23 2.89
N LYS A 258 -6.53 -15.17 2.44
CA LYS A 258 -7.99 -15.00 2.55
C LYS A 258 -8.76 -15.74 1.45
N THR A 259 -8.36 -16.97 1.13
CA THR A 259 -9.00 -17.78 0.07
C THR A 259 -10.47 -18.08 0.33
N SER A 260 -10.91 -18.18 1.59
CA SER A 260 -12.32 -18.43 1.93
C SER A 260 -13.21 -17.19 1.87
N ILE A 261 -12.64 -15.99 1.99
CA ILE A 261 -13.37 -14.71 2.03
C ILE A 261 -13.28 -13.99 0.69
N ILE A 262 -12.06 -13.84 0.15
CA ILE A 262 -11.77 -13.11 -1.09
C ILE A 262 -11.91 -14.04 -2.30
N GLN A 263 -11.59 -15.32 -2.16
CA GLN A 263 -11.74 -16.32 -3.24
C GLN A 263 -11.09 -15.86 -4.56
N TRP A 264 -9.91 -15.25 -4.50
CA TRP A 264 -9.22 -14.67 -5.67
C TRP A 264 -8.97 -15.69 -6.81
N HIS A 265 -8.86 -16.97 -6.47
CA HIS A 265 -8.70 -18.09 -7.41
C HIS A 265 -10.01 -18.49 -8.10
N LYS A 266 -11.17 -18.05 -7.59
CA LYS A 266 -12.49 -18.38 -8.13
C LYS A 266 -12.90 -17.38 -9.22
N THR A 267 -12.24 -17.47 -10.36
CA THR A 267 -12.54 -16.70 -11.59
C THR A 267 -12.49 -17.61 -12.82
N SER A 268 -12.78 -17.10 -14.02
CA SER A 268 -12.72 -17.91 -15.25
C SER A 268 -11.30 -18.37 -15.53
N ARG A 269 -11.16 -19.58 -16.14
CA ARG A 269 -9.85 -20.12 -16.52
C ARG A 269 -9.07 -19.19 -17.44
N SER A 270 -9.75 -18.54 -18.38
CA SER A 270 -9.15 -17.55 -19.28
C SER A 270 -8.52 -16.37 -18.53
N LYS A 271 -9.21 -15.84 -17.50
CA LYS A 271 -8.70 -14.75 -16.67
C LYS A 271 -7.52 -15.21 -15.81
N LEU A 272 -7.56 -16.41 -15.23
CA LEU A 272 -6.43 -16.96 -14.48
C LEU A 272 -5.18 -17.11 -15.37
N VAL A 273 -5.34 -17.67 -16.57
CA VAL A 273 -4.24 -17.80 -17.54
C VAL A 273 -3.67 -16.42 -17.90
N ALA A 274 -4.52 -15.44 -18.17
CA ALA A 274 -4.07 -14.07 -18.43
C ALA A 274 -3.32 -13.44 -17.23
N ILE A 275 -3.81 -13.63 -16.01
CA ILE A 275 -3.14 -13.15 -14.79
C ILE A 275 -1.75 -13.76 -14.67
N PHE A 276 -1.62 -15.09 -14.79
CA PHE A 276 -0.32 -15.76 -14.70
C PHE A 276 0.62 -15.37 -15.85
N ALA A 277 0.09 -15.21 -17.06
CA ALA A 277 0.89 -14.76 -18.21
C ALA A 277 1.45 -13.34 -17.99
N ILE A 278 0.62 -12.38 -17.57
CA ILE A 278 1.06 -11.01 -17.27
C ILE A 278 2.04 -11.02 -16.08
N TRP A 279 1.80 -11.88 -15.07
CA TRP A 279 2.71 -12.02 -13.93
C TRP A 279 4.10 -12.52 -14.33
N PHE A 280 4.19 -13.63 -15.09
CA PHE A 280 5.47 -14.14 -15.58
C PHE A 280 6.16 -13.14 -16.51
N LEU A 281 5.40 -12.44 -17.36
CA LEU A 281 5.94 -11.36 -18.19
C LEU A 281 6.50 -10.21 -17.34
N SER A 282 5.79 -9.82 -16.27
CA SER A 282 6.24 -8.74 -15.37
C SER A 282 7.57 -9.10 -14.70
N ILE A 283 7.72 -10.35 -14.25
CA ILE A 283 8.98 -10.86 -13.70
C ILE A 283 10.06 -10.89 -14.78
N GLY A 284 9.74 -11.37 -15.99
CA GLY A 284 10.66 -11.44 -17.12
C GLY A 284 11.22 -10.07 -17.51
N ILE A 285 10.35 -9.06 -17.63
CA ILE A 285 10.77 -7.67 -17.92
C ILE A 285 11.67 -7.14 -16.79
N TYR A 286 11.31 -7.38 -15.53
CA TYR A 286 12.12 -6.94 -14.38
C TYR A 286 13.52 -7.57 -14.33
N ILE A 287 13.64 -8.85 -14.70
CA ILE A 287 14.93 -9.54 -14.76
C ILE A 287 15.75 -9.08 -15.97
N TYR A 288 15.11 -8.85 -17.13
CA TYR A 288 15.78 -8.45 -18.37
C TYR A 288 16.25 -6.99 -18.34
N ASP A 289 15.37 -6.07 -17.94
CA ASP A 289 15.67 -4.65 -17.76
C ASP A 289 15.02 -4.15 -16.47
N TYR A 290 15.85 -3.96 -15.45
CA TYR A 290 15.43 -3.51 -14.13
C TYR A 290 14.60 -2.21 -14.17
N ASN A 291 15.03 -1.22 -14.95
CA ASN A 291 14.37 0.08 -14.96
C ASN A 291 13.00 0.00 -15.65
N ALA A 292 12.94 -0.69 -16.80
CA ALA A 292 11.68 -0.91 -17.51
C ALA A 292 10.70 -1.74 -16.69
N GLY A 293 11.18 -2.81 -16.06
CA GLY A 293 10.38 -3.65 -15.19
C GLY A 293 9.88 -2.91 -13.96
N LEU A 294 10.72 -2.10 -13.31
CA LEU A 294 10.31 -1.30 -12.16
C LEU A 294 9.24 -0.27 -12.54
N GLN A 295 9.36 0.39 -13.69
CA GLN A 295 8.32 1.29 -14.20
C GLN A 295 7.02 0.53 -14.48
N TRP A 296 7.08 -0.63 -15.14
CA TRP A 296 5.91 -1.47 -15.39
C TRP A 296 5.21 -1.91 -14.09
N LEU A 297 5.98 -2.38 -13.11
CA LEU A 297 5.46 -2.76 -11.80
C LEU A 297 4.87 -1.57 -11.04
N TYR A 298 5.47 -0.38 -11.15
CA TYR A 298 4.91 0.84 -10.59
C TYR A 298 3.54 1.18 -11.19
N ILE A 299 3.35 0.97 -12.50
CA ILE A 299 2.06 1.19 -13.17
C ILE A 299 1.00 0.23 -12.65
N LEU A 300 1.31 -1.07 -12.56
CA LEU A 300 0.41 -2.06 -11.97
C LEU A 300 0.13 -1.75 -10.48
N SER A 301 1.16 -1.28 -9.77
CA SER A 301 1.07 -0.87 -8.38
C SER A 301 0.13 0.32 -8.20
N ILE A 302 0.26 1.40 -8.99
CA ILE A 302 -0.61 2.56 -8.80
C ILE A 302 -2.04 2.26 -9.26
N ALA A 303 -2.21 1.44 -10.30
CA ALA A 303 -3.52 1.07 -10.82
C ALA A 303 -4.35 0.29 -9.79
N HIS A 304 -3.80 -0.73 -9.12
CA HIS A 304 -4.57 -1.49 -8.13
C HIS A 304 -4.94 -0.61 -6.92
N VAL A 305 -4.00 0.20 -6.41
CA VAL A 305 -4.25 1.13 -5.29
C VAL A 305 -5.44 2.05 -5.59
N LEU A 306 -5.43 2.71 -6.76
CA LEU A 306 -6.47 3.66 -7.13
C LEU A 306 -7.84 2.98 -7.32
N LEU A 307 -7.85 1.78 -7.90
CA LEU A 307 -9.08 0.98 -8.08
C LEU A 307 -9.63 0.45 -6.75
N GLU A 308 -8.80 0.32 -5.73
CA GLU A 308 -9.20 -0.13 -4.39
C GLU A 308 -9.75 1.02 -3.52
N PHE A 309 -9.52 2.29 -3.86
CA PHE A 309 -10.00 3.42 -3.05
C PHE A 309 -11.48 3.37 -2.64
N PRO A 310 -12.45 3.00 -3.51
CA PRO A 310 -13.83 2.87 -3.05
C PRO A 310 -14.01 1.81 -1.95
N LEU A 311 -13.28 0.70 -2.02
CA LEU A 311 -13.28 -0.33 -0.97
C LEU A 311 -12.67 0.23 0.33
N ASN A 312 -11.56 0.96 0.22
CA ASN A 312 -10.93 1.61 1.38
C ASN A 312 -11.90 2.56 2.10
N HIS A 313 -12.62 3.40 1.36
CA HIS A 313 -13.67 4.25 1.92
C HIS A 313 -14.78 3.43 2.58
N ARG A 314 -15.29 2.41 1.88
CA ARG A 314 -16.31 1.50 2.41
C ARG A 314 -15.89 0.86 3.73
N SER A 315 -14.61 0.51 3.87
CA SER A 315 -14.08 -0.13 5.07
C SER A 315 -14.24 0.74 6.32
N PHE A 316 -13.97 2.05 6.22
CA PHE A 316 -14.13 2.98 7.34
C PHE A 316 -15.57 3.06 7.83
N ILE A 317 -16.51 3.12 6.88
CA ILE A 317 -17.95 3.22 7.17
C ILE A 317 -18.43 1.93 7.83
N ASP A 318 -18.03 0.78 7.29
CA ASP A 318 -18.39 -0.51 7.85
C ASP A 318 -17.83 -0.68 9.29
N ILE A 319 -16.59 -0.27 9.55
CA ILE A 319 -15.99 -0.30 10.90
C ILE A 319 -16.81 0.57 11.85
N ARG A 320 -17.09 1.83 11.48
CA ARG A 320 -17.89 2.75 12.31
C ARG A 320 -19.25 2.14 12.67
N LYS A 321 -19.92 1.50 11.70
CA LYS A 321 -21.22 0.85 11.91
C LYS A 321 -21.16 -0.33 12.89
N HIS A 322 -20.07 -1.10 12.89
CA HIS A 322 -19.91 -2.21 13.84
C HIS A 322 -19.59 -1.72 15.25
N LEU A 323 -18.79 -0.67 15.38
CA LEU A 323 -18.45 -0.08 16.68
C LEU A 323 -19.66 0.63 17.31
N SER A 324 -20.46 1.37 16.54
CA SER A 324 -21.64 2.06 17.08
C SER A 324 -22.74 1.11 17.54
N ARG A 325 -22.96 -0.01 16.84
CA ARG A 325 -23.94 -1.03 17.25
C ARG A 325 -23.59 -1.71 18.57
N LYS A 326 -22.29 -1.83 18.87
CA LYS A 326 -21.79 -2.43 20.11
C LYS A 326 -21.88 -1.46 21.31
N ALA A 327 -22.00 -0.16 21.08
CA ALA A 327 -22.16 0.83 22.14
C ALA A 327 -23.61 0.98 22.64
N VAL A 328 -24.57 0.41 21.90
CA VAL A 328 -26.02 0.46 22.20
C VAL A 328 -26.54 -0.88 22.76
N SER A 329 -25.71 -1.94 22.71
CA SER A 329 -25.97 -3.27 23.27
C SER A 329 -25.18 -3.46 24.55
#